data_AF-A0A963XAS1-F1
#
_entry.id   AF-A0A963XAS1-F1
#
_cell.length_a   1.000
_cell.length_b   1.000
_cell.length_c   1.000
_cell.angle_alpha   90.00
_cell.angle_beta   90.00
_cell.angle_gamma   90.00
#
_symmetry.space_group_name_H-M   'P 1'
#
loop_
_entity.id
_entity.type
_entity.pdbx_description
1 polymer ?
#
loop_
_entity_poly.entity_id
_entity_poly.type
_entity_poly.pdbx_seq_one_letter_code
_entity_poly.pdbx_strand_id
1 'polypeptide(L)'
;DSDGWLERLDRDVEPYWIGQMLRGAAAWPDGAPVYLIPAGQVLAHITREAEAGRVPGIQSREDFFARTDGGDIDPIHVGDLGSFVVALTHHAVLYGSEPPGLMESIRRADGTMADLPAELDRQALWRMVHQVAVTVPETGLERA
;
A
#
# COMPACT_ATOMS: atom_id res chain seq x y z
N ASP A 1 4.65 6.63 -16.53
CA ASP A 1 5.52 6.92 -17.70
C ASP A 1 5.84 5.60 -18.39
N SER A 2 6.78 5.57 -19.33
CA SER A 2 7.14 4.35 -20.08
C SER A 2 7.71 3.22 -19.22
N ASP A 3 8.22 3.54 -18.03
CA ASP A 3 8.93 2.58 -17.18
C ASP A 3 7.98 1.73 -16.33
N GLY A 4 6.74 2.20 -16.12
CA GLY A 4 5.76 1.53 -15.27
C GLY A 4 5.86 1.94 -13.79
N TRP A 5 4.74 1.87 -13.06
CA TRP A 5 4.70 2.31 -11.66
C TRP A 5 5.47 1.36 -10.74
N LEU A 6 5.48 0.06 -11.03
CA LEU A 6 6.10 -0.95 -10.20
C LEU A 6 7.63 -0.80 -10.17
N GLU A 7 8.23 -0.58 -11.33
CA GLU A 7 9.67 -0.34 -11.51
C GLU A 7 10.11 0.97 -10.85
N ARG A 8 9.27 2.01 -10.95
CA ARG A 8 9.53 3.29 -10.30
C ARG A 8 9.52 3.21 -8.78
N LEU A 9 8.66 2.38 -8.19
CA LEU A 9 8.65 2.22 -6.73
C LEU A 9 9.94 1.61 -6.17
N ASP A 10 10.63 0.78 -6.95
CA ASP A 10 11.95 0.27 -6.57
C ASP A 10 13.04 1.33 -6.76
N ARG A 11 12.99 2.04 -7.89
CA ARG A 11 14.04 2.98 -8.28
C ARG A 11 14.01 4.29 -7.51
N ASP A 12 12.81 4.82 -7.24
CA ASP A 12 12.61 6.18 -6.76
C ASP A 12 12.66 6.27 -5.22
N VAL A 13 12.45 5.16 -4.51
CA VAL A 13 12.33 5.16 -3.03
C VAL A 13 13.61 5.61 -2.35
N GLU A 14 14.77 5.08 -2.72
CA GLU A 14 16.03 5.49 -2.10
C GLU A 14 16.37 6.95 -2.46
N PRO A 15 16.60 7.30 -3.74
CA PRO A 15 17.17 8.59 -4.07
C PRO A 15 16.25 9.76 -3.74
N TYR A 16 14.93 9.59 -3.93
CA TYR A 16 13.99 10.71 -3.79
C TYR A 16 13.27 10.69 -2.45
N TRP A 17 12.67 9.56 -2.05
CA TRP A 17 11.88 9.53 -0.81
C TRP A 17 12.76 9.49 0.43
N ILE A 18 13.65 8.50 0.53
CA ILE A 18 14.54 8.38 1.70
C ILE A 18 15.60 9.48 1.64
N GLY A 19 16.25 9.63 0.48
CA GLY A 19 17.41 10.48 0.29
C GLY A 19 17.12 11.97 0.31
N GLN A 20 16.18 12.43 -0.51
CA GLN A 20 15.86 13.86 -0.59
C GLN A 20 14.80 14.26 0.43
N MET A 21 13.68 13.53 0.54
CA MET A 21 12.59 13.96 1.42
C MET A 21 12.87 13.70 2.89
N LEU A 22 13.06 12.44 3.30
CA LEU A 22 13.22 12.08 4.72
C LEU A 22 14.52 12.64 5.30
N ARG A 23 15.67 12.29 4.70
CA ARG A 23 16.98 12.78 5.18
C ARG A 23 17.12 14.28 5.00
N GLY A 24 16.55 14.86 3.93
CA GLY A 24 16.56 16.31 3.73
C GLY A 24 15.75 17.06 4.78
N ALA A 25 14.54 16.60 5.12
CA ALA A 25 13.72 17.19 6.17
C ALA A 25 14.38 17.07 7.55
N ALA A 26 14.96 15.90 7.86
CA ALA A 26 15.68 15.69 9.11
C ALA A 26 16.93 16.56 9.24
N ALA A 27 17.54 16.99 8.14
CA ALA A 27 18.72 17.85 8.12
C ALA A 27 18.42 19.36 8.30
N TRP A 28 17.15 19.76 8.41
CA TRP A 28 16.80 21.16 8.65
C TRP A 28 17.21 21.60 10.07
N PRO A 29 17.50 22.90 10.31
CA PRO A 29 17.96 23.38 11.62
C PRO A 29 17.06 22.99 12.81
N ASP A 30 15.75 22.89 12.58
CA ASP A 30 14.74 22.43 13.55
C ASP A 30 14.06 21.13 13.09
N GLY A 31 14.76 20.33 12.28
CA GLY A 31 14.25 19.09 11.70
C GLY A 31 13.92 18.05 12.79
N ALA A 32 12.78 17.39 12.64
CA ALA A 32 12.39 16.23 13.44
C ALA A 32 12.57 14.94 12.62
N PRO A 33 12.70 13.77 13.28
CA PRO A 33 12.62 12.49 12.58
C PRO A 33 11.34 12.41 11.74
N VAL A 34 11.49 12.10 10.46
CA VAL A 34 10.37 11.83 9.54
C VAL A 34 10.33 10.34 9.28
N TYR A 35 9.16 9.74 9.50
CA TYR A 35 8.89 8.33 9.24
C TYR A 35 8.09 8.16 7.94
N LEU A 36 8.18 6.98 7.35
CA LEU A 36 7.53 6.62 6.11
C LEU A 36 6.36 5.65 6.37
N ILE A 37 5.21 5.93 5.72
CA ILE A 37 4.16 4.93 5.54
C ILE A 37 4.35 4.32 4.14
N PRO A 38 4.82 3.06 4.01
CA PRO A 38 5.39 2.53 2.78
C PRO A 38 4.31 1.93 1.85
N ALA A 39 3.24 2.70 1.58
CA ALA A 39 2.10 2.24 0.79
C ALA A 39 2.48 1.77 -0.62
N GLY A 40 3.42 2.47 -1.28
CA GLY A 40 3.93 2.04 -2.58
C GLY A 40 4.59 0.65 -2.51
N GLN A 41 5.48 0.45 -1.55
CA GLN A 41 6.25 -0.78 -1.37
C GLN A 41 5.35 -1.94 -0.97
N VAL A 42 4.29 -1.69 -0.19
CA VAL A 42 3.23 -2.66 0.07
C VAL A 42 2.51 -3.05 -1.22
N LEU A 43 2.04 -2.09 -2.02
CA LEU A 43 1.37 -2.37 -3.30
C LEU A 43 2.30 -3.14 -4.25
N ALA A 44 3.57 -2.77 -4.32
CA ALA A 44 4.58 -3.44 -5.14
C ALA A 44 4.80 -4.90 -4.69
N HIS A 45 4.88 -5.13 -3.37
CA HIS A 45 5.01 -6.48 -2.82
C HIS A 45 3.79 -7.33 -3.18
N ILE A 46 2.57 -6.87 -2.88
CA ILE A 46 1.35 -7.63 -3.15
C ILE A 46 1.16 -7.86 -4.65
N THR A 47 1.47 -6.87 -5.50
CA THR A 47 1.42 -7.02 -6.96
C THR A 47 2.30 -8.16 -7.44
N ARG A 48 3.54 -8.25 -6.97
CA ARG A 48 4.46 -9.34 -7.35
C ARG A 48 3.98 -10.70 -6.86
N GLU A 49 3.38 -10.77 -5.66
CA GLU A 49 2.78 -11.99 -5.14
C GLU A 49 1.54 -12.40 -5.97
N ALA A 50 0.69 -11.44 -6.34
CA ALA A 50 -0.52 -11.65 -7.13
C ALA A 50 -0.19 -12.13 -8.54
N GLU A 51 0.74 -11.46 -9.24
CA GLU A 51 1.19 -11.85 -10.58
C GLU A 51 1.92 -13.20 -10.60
N ALA A 52 2.39 -13.67 -9.45
CA ALA A 52 2.93 -15.01 -9.27
C ALA A 52 1.88 -16.05 -8.81
N GLY A 53 0.59 -15.68 -8.78
CA GLY A 53 -0.54 -16.54 -8.45
C GLY A 53 -0.67 -16.88 -6.97
N ARG A 54 -0.08 -16.08 -6.07
CA ARG A 54 -0.04 -16.36 -4.62
C ARG A 54 -1.05 -15.60 -3.77
N VAL A 55 -1.86 -14.73 -4.38
CA VAL A 55 -2.86 -13.91 -3.68
C VAL A 55 -4.27 -14.21 -4.20
N PRO A 56 -5.07 -15.01 -3.48
CA PRO A 56 -6.47 -15.22 -3.84
C PRO A 56 -7.23 -13.88 -3.94
N GLY A 57 -7.95 -13.70 -5.05
CA GLY A 57 -8.73 -12.48 -5.33
C GLY A 57 -7.97 -11.31 -5.93
N ILE A 58 -6.66 -11.45 -6.16
CA ILE A 58 -5.87 -10.43 -6.86
C ILE A 58 -5.05 -11.14 -7.94
N GLN A 59 -5.28 -10.79 -9.20
CA GLN A 59 -4.68 -11.43 -10.36
C GLN A 59 -3.54 -10.62 -10.95
N SER A 60 -3.70 -9.30 -11.01
CA SER A 60 -2.71 -8.44 -11.65
C SER A 60 -2.67 -7.05 -11.03
N ARG A 61 -1.65 -6.26 -11.41
CA ARG A 61 -1.48 -4.88 -10.95
C ARG A 61 -2.70 -3.98 -11.24
N GLU A 62 -3.45 -4.28 -12.29
CA GLU A 62 -4.63 -3.52 -12.70
C GLU A 62 -5.77 -3.59 -11.67
N ASP A 63 -5.83 -4.63 -10.84
CA ASP A 63 -6.88 -4.80 -9.82
C ASP A 63 -6.82 -3.73 -8.72
N PHE A 64 -5.69 -3.04 -8.56
CA PHE A 64 -5.53 -1.95 -7.60
C PHE A 64 -6.06 -0.60 -8.10
N PHE A 65 -6.35 -0.49 -9.39
CA PHE A 65 -6.74 0.76 -10.03
C PHE A 65 -8.25 0.84 -10.22
N ALA A 66 -8.76 2.07 -10.24
CA ALA A 66 -10.16 2.32 -10.52
C ALA A 66 -10.49 1.93 -11.97
N ARG A 67 -11.79 1.76 -12.25
CA ARG A 67 -12.29 1.63 -13.61
C ARG A 67 -13.11 2.87 -13.96
N THR A 68 -13.01 3.31 -15.20
CA THR A 68 -13.87 4.36 -15.75
C THR A 68 -15.30 3.85 -15.89
N ASP A 69 -16.26 4.75 -16.13
CA ASP A 69 -17.65 4.37 -16.43
C ASP A 69 -17.78 3.43 -17.64
N GLY A 70 -16.80 3.47 -18.56
CA GLY A 70 -16.70 2.57 -19.72
C GLY A 70 -16.12 1.19 -19.40
N GLY A 71 -15.65 0.95 -18.18
CA GLY A 71 -15.03 -0.29 -17.72
C GLY A 71 -13.51 -0.38 -17.94
N ASP A 72 -12.94 0.57 -18.68
CA ASP A 72 -11.49 0.69 -18.88
C ASP A 72 -10.79 1.00 -17.56
N ILE A 73 -9.54 0.56 -17.42
CA ILE A 73 -8.71 0.89 -16.24
C ILE A 73 -8.40 2.39 -16.25
N ASP A 74 -8.57 3.03 -15.10
CA ASP A 74 -8.04 4.36 -14.81
C ASP A 74 -6.60 4.21 -14.30
N PRO A 75 -5.57 4.53 -15.10
CA PRO A 75 -4.18 4.28 -14.73
C PRO A 75 -3.63 5.30 -13.71
N ILE A 76 -4.45 6.25 -13.24
CA ILE A 76 -4.04 7.35 -12.36
C ILE A 76 -4.65 7.16 -10.96
N HIS A 77 -5.91 6.74 -10.88
CA HIS A 77 -6.63 6.64 -9.61
C HIS A 77 -6.63 5.20 -9.08
N VAL A 78 -6.32 5.04 -7.79
CA VAL A 78 -6.49 3.75 -7.10
C VAL A 78 -7.97 3.45 -6.90
N GLY A 79 -8.34 2.18 -7.07
CA GLY A 79 -9.69 1.68 -6.82
C GLY A 79 -9.92 1.36 -5.34
N ASP A 80 -11.04 0.68 -5.06
CA ASP A 80 -11.40 0.29 -3.69
C ASP A 80 -10.37 -0.65 -3.06
N LEU A 81 -9.90 -1.66 -3.81
CA LEU A 81 -8.86 -2.59 -3.34
C LEU A 81 -7.53 -1.86 -3.06
N GLY A 82 -7.08 -1.00 -3.98
CA GLY A 82 -5.88 -0.19 -3.78
C GLY A 82 -5.99 0.72 -2.57
N SER A 83 -7.13 1.41 -2.42
CA SER A 83 -7.42 2.26 -1.26
C SER A 83 -7.46 1.47 0.05
N PHE A 84 -8.04 0.27 0.03
CA PHE A 84 -8.07 -0.62 1.20
C PHE A 84 -6.66 -1.04 1.62
N VAL A 85 -5.79 -1.42 0.68
CA VAL A 85 -4.38 -1.73 0.96
C VAL A 85 -3.63 -0.54 1.54
N VAL A 86 -3.84 0.67 0.99
CA VAL A 86 -3.25 1.91 1.52
C VAL A 86 -3.74 2.16 2.95
N ALA A 87 -5.03 1.99 3.23
CA ALA A 87 -5.60 2.14 4.57
C ALA A 87 -5.03 1.11 5.57
N LEU A 88 -4.92 -0.16 5.17
CA LEU A 88 -4.27 -1.20 5.97
C LEU A 88 -2.81 -0.86 6.27
N THR A 89 -2.09 -0.29 5.30
CA THR A 89 -0.69 0.13 5.49
C THR A 89 -0.59 1.24 6.52
N HIS A 90 -1.47 2.25 6.46
CA HIS A 90 -1.54 3.29 7.48
C HIS A 90 -1.84 2.69 8.86
N HIS A 91 -2.82 1.79 8.95
CA HIS A 91 -3.16 1.15 10.22
C HIS A 91 -1.99 0.36 10.80
N ALA A 92 -1.30 -0.44 9.96
CA ALA A 92 -0.16 -1.23 10.38
C ALA A 92 0.96 -0.35 10.97
N VAL A 93 1.30 0.75 10.30
CA VAL A 93 2.37 1.66 10.77
C VAL A 93 1.94 2.45 12.00
N LEU A 94 0.72 2.96 12.04
CA LEU A 94 0.26 3.82 13.14
C LEU A 94 -0.06 3.05 14.43
N TYR A 95 -0.52 1.81 14.32
CA TYR A 95 -1.00 1.03 15.47
C TYR A 95 -0.22 -0.26 15.73
N GLY A 96 0.67 -0.68 14.82
CA GLY A 96 1.52 -1.87 15.00
C GLY A 96 0.74 -3.19 15.18
N SER A 97 -0.56 -3.22 14.89
CA SER A 97 -1.45 -4.33 15.20
C SER A 97 -2.58 -4.46 14.17
N GLU A 98 -3.19 -5.64 14.15
CA GLU A 98 -4.29 -5.95 13.23
C GLU A 98 -5.50 -5.04 13.47
N PRO A 99 -6.12 -4.49 12.41
CA PRO A 99 -7.31 -3.70 12.58
C PRO A 99 -8.47 -4.57 13.10
N PRO A 100 -9.17 -4.16 14.17
CA PRO A 100 -10.26 -4.96 14.74
C PRO A 100 -11.40 -5.23 13.75
N GLY A 101 -11.59 -4.35 12.76
CA GLY A 101 -12.58 -4.49 11.69
C GLY A 101 -12.07 -5.14 10.40
N LEU A 102 -10.93 -5.87 10.42
CA LEU A 102 -10.32 -6.45 9.21
C LEU A 102 -11.32 -7.26 8.37
N MET A 103 -12.19 -8.02 9.03
CA MET A 103 -13.16 -8.91 8.40
C MET A 103 -14.52 -8.26 8.11
N GLU A 104 -14.69 -6.98 8.44
CA GLU A 104 -15.97 -6.29 8.29
C GLU A 104 -16.18 -5.73 6.88
N SER A 105 -17.44 -5.42 6.58
CA SER A 105 -17.81 -4.69 5.37
C SER A 105 -17.19 -3.29 5.35
N ILE A 106 -16.48 -2.96 4.26
CA ILE A 106 -15.81 -1.66 4.11
C ILE A 106 -16.75 -0.69 3.41
N ARG A 107 -16.86 0.53 3.94
CA ARG A 107 -17.59 1.63 3.31
C ARG A 107 -16.60 2.65 2.76
N ARG A 108 -16.94 3.21 1.60
CA ARG A 108 -16.32 4.41 1.06
C ARG A 108 -16.67 5.62 1.92
N ALA A 109 -15.97 6.72 1.70
CA ALA A 109 -16.19 7.98 2.42
C ALA A 109 -17.61 8.55 2.23
N ASP A 110 -18.26 8.24 1.11
CA ASP A 110 -19.64 8.63 0.81
C ASP A 110 -20.71 7.69 1.43
N GLY A 111 -20.28 6.66 2.17
CA GLY A 111 -21.14 5.68 2.83
C GLY A 111 -21.56 4.49 1.96
N THR A 112 -21.25 4.50 0.66
CA THR A 112 -21.46 3.35 -0.23
C THR A 112 -20.52 2.19 0.12
N MET A 113 -20.85 0.98 -0.31
CA MET A 113 -20.01 -0.19 -0.07
C MET A 113 -18.80 -0.18 -1.00
N ALA A 114 -17.62 -0.47 -0.46
CA ALA A 114 -16.44 -0.72 -1.27
C ALA A 114 -16.58 -2.07 -1.99
N ASP A 115 -16.20 -2.09 -3.26
CA ASP A 115 -16.14 -3.29 -4.10
C ASP A 115 -14.79 -3.97 -3.92
N LEU A 116 -14.77 -5.01 -3.09
CA LEU A 116 -13.60 -5.84 -2.84
C LEU A 116 -13.85 -7.25 -3.40
N PRO A 117 -12.82 -7.92 -3.95
CA PRO A 117 -12.96 -9.29 -4.46
C PRO A 117 -13.54 -10.22 -3.38
N ALA A 118 -14.54 -11.03 -3.75
CA ALA A 118 -15.26 -11.89 -2.80
C ALA A 118 -14.34 -12.96 -2.17
N GLU A 119 -13.37 -13.41 -2.95
CA GLU A 119 -12.37 -14.40 -2.62
C GLU A 119 -11.09 -13.80 -2.02
N LEU A 120 -11.07 -12.49 -1.73
CA LEU A 120 -9.93 -11.81 -1.12
C LEU A 120 -9.63 -12.41 0.27
N ASP A 121 -8.47 -13.07 0.40
CA ASP A 121 -7.97 -13.49 1.70
C ASP A 121 -7.39 -12.29 2.46
N ARG A 122 -8.25 -11.62 3.23
CA ARG A 122 -7.89 -10.44 4.02
C ARG A 122 -6.83 -10.71 5.09
N GLN A 123 -6.76 -11.93 5.60
CA GLN A 123 -5.74 -12.31 6.58
C GLN A 123 -4.38 -12.45 5.90
N ALA A 124 -4.33 -13.06 4.71
CA ALA A 124 -3.11 -13.12 3.91
C ALA A 124 -2.65 -11.71 3.50
N LEU A 125 -3.59 -10.87 3.07
CA LEU A 125 -3.32 -9.48 2.74
C LEU A 125 -2.73 -8.73 3.94
N TRP A 126 -3.34 -8.84 5.12
CA TRP A 126 -2.83 -8.26 6.35
C TRP A 126 -1.40 -8.72 6.67
N ARG A 127 -1.11 -10.03 6.57
CA ARG A 127 0.25 -10.56 6.79
C ARG A 127 1.28 -9.93 5.85
N MET A 128 0.94 -9.75 4.57
CA MET A 128 1.82 -9.11 3.59
C MET A 128 2.05 -7.63 3.92
N VAL A 129 0.99 -6.89 4.26
CA VAL A 129 1.08 -5.48 4.68
C VAL A 129 1.97 -5.35 5.92
N HIS A 130 1.69 -6.15 6.95
CA HIS A 130 2.43 -6.13 8.20
C HIS A 130 3.91 -6.49 7.98
N GLN A 131 4.18 -7.51 7.17
CA GLN A 131 5.56 -7.91 6.81
C GLN A 131 6.35 -6.75 6.23
N VAL A 132 5.78 -5.99 5.29
CA VAL A 132 6.45 -4.80 4.73
C VAL A 132 6.61 -3.72 5.80
N ALA A 133 5.56 -3.45 6.59
CA ALA A 133 5.58 -2.42 7.62
C ALA A 133 6.71 -2.61 8.65
N VAL A 134 6.97 -3.86 9.08
CA VAL A 134 8.04 -4.17 10.05
C VAL A 134 9.42 -4.40 9.42
N THR A 135 9.51 -4.47 8.09
CA THR A 135 10.80 -4.69 7.40
C THR A 135 11.42 -3.41 6.87
N VAL A 136 10.62 -2.39 6.53
CA VAL A 136 11.07 -1.07 6.12
C VAL A 136 11.53 -0.26 7.34
N PRO A 137 12.83 0.03 7.52
CA PRO A 137 13.33 0.71 8.72
C PRO A 137 12.72 2.10 8.94
N GLU A 138 12.39 2.80 7.85
CA GLU A 138 11.85 4.14 7.87
C GLU A 138 10.44 4.22 8.48
N THR A 139 9.76 3.10 8.72
CA THR A 139 8.46 3.10 9.44
C THR A 139 8.62 3.40 10.92
N GLY A 140 9.80 3.18 11.49
CA GLY A 140 10.04 3.30 12.93
C GLY A 140 9.46 2.16 13.77
N LEU A 141 8.88 1.12 13.14
CA LEU A 141 8.44 -0.08 13.85
C LEU A 141 9.63 -0.97 14.19
N GLU A 142 9.69 -1.44 15.44
CA GLU A 142 10.66 -2.46 15.83
C GLU A 142 10.24 -3.84 15.27
N ARG A 143 11.21 -4.64 14.81
CA ARG A 143 10.95 -6.05 14.53
C ARG A 143 10.76 -6.77 15.87
N ALA A 144 9.54 -7.23 16.13
CA ALA A 144 9.23 -8.12 17.24
C ALA A 144 9.88 -9.50 17.07
#